data_AF-A0A2S0L2R5-F1
#
_entry.id   AF-A0A2S0L2R5-F1
#
_cell.length_a   1.000
_cell.length_b   1.000
_cell.length_c   1.000
_cell.angle_alpha   90.00
_cell.angle_beta   90.00
_cell.angle_gamma   90.00
#
_symmetry.space_group_name_H-M   'P 1'
#
loop_
_entity.id
_entity.type
_entity.pdbx_description
1 polymer ?
#
loop_
_entity_poly.entity_id
_entity_poly.type
_entity_poly.pdbx_seq_one_letter_code
_entity_poly.pdbx_strand_id
1 'polypeptide(L)'
;MSKGKQRPPQYIRQSKGYQQNLYKKQMKEQDIQVPKSINIEKITKINRILGIVWVILIFACGFFWTWIAAAVLAVAGAAYMGGFFVYMTNYSKKYLGAYKKMGVPKEMYMKQLKKNGTDAKSMERMSKLWDKIKVN
;
A
#
# COMPACT_ATOMS: atom_id res chain seq x y z
N MET A 1 -57.82 -23.32 11.67
CA MET A 1 -56.76 -23.05 10.67
C MET A 1 -55.68 -22.17 11.30
N SER A 2 -54.56 -22.76 11.71
CA SER A 2 -53.45 -22.03 12.34
C SER A 2 -52.57 -21.39 11.26
N LYS A 3 -52.46 -20.06 11.25
CA LYS A 3 -51.59 -19.31 10.35
C LYS A 3 -50.13 -19.58 10.77
N GLY A 4 -49.46 -20.49 10.05
CA GLY A 4 -48.05 -20.78 10.22
C GLY A 4 -47.22 -19.52 10.03
N LYS A 5 -46.54 -19.08 11.08
CA LYS A 5 -45.58 -17.97 11.04
C LYS A 5 -44.43 -18.35 10.10
N GLN A 6 -44.39 -17.75 8.91
CA GLN A 6 -43.23 -17.81 8.02
C GLN A 6 -42.02 -17.21 8.78
N ARG A 7 -41.03 -18.05 9.06
CA ARG A 7 -39.75 -17.61 9.61
C ARG A 7 -39.03 -16.79 8.54
N PRO A 8 -38.37 -15.67 8.88
CA PRO A 8 -37.64 -14.87 7.90
C PRO A 8 -36.59 -15.75 7.21
N PRO A 9 -36.31 -15.53 5.90
CA PRO A 9 -35.33 -16.31 5.17
C PRO A 9 -34.00 -16.24 5.93
N GLN A 10 -33.52 -17.39 6.41
CA GLN A 10 -32.19 -17.52 6.97
C GLN A 10 -31.21 -17.25 5.84
N TYR A 11 -30.61 -16.06 5.83
CA TYR A 11 -29.48 -15.77 4.97
C TYR A 11 -28.37 -16.75 5.31
N ILE A 12 -28.18 -17.76 4.46
CA ILE A 12 -27.07 -18.71 4.57
C ILE A 12 -25.80 -17.88 4.49
N ARG A 13 -25.11 -17.76 5.62
CA ARG A 13 -23.84 -17.06 5.70
C ARG A 13 -22.87 -17.79 4.77
N GLN A 14 -22.64 -17.23 3.59
CA GLN A 14 -21.78 -17.84 2.58
C GLN A 14 -20.42 -18.18 3.21
N SER A 15 -19.95 -19.41 2.94
CA SER A 15 -18.68 -19.87 3.47
C SER A 15 -17.54 -18.97 3.00
N LYS A 16 -16.52 -18.77 3.83
CA LYS A 16 -15.35 -17.92 3.50
C LYS A 16 -14.74 -18.27 2.15
N GLY A 17 -14.73 -19.55 1.76
CA GLY A 17 -14.20 -20.01 0.48
C GLY A 17 -15.07 -19.61 -0.72
N TYR A 18 -16.41 -19.63 -0.58
CA TYR A 18 -17.31 -19.20 -1.64
C TYR A 18 -17.19 -17.69 -1.93
N GLN A 19 -17.08 -16.88 -0.86
CA GLN A 19 -16.86 -15.44 -1.00
C GLN A 19 -15.50 -15.11 -1.65
N GLN A 20 -14.45 -15.86 -1.31
CA GLN A 20 -13.13 -15.69 -1.94
C GLN A 20 -13.14 -16.03 -3.44
N ASN A 21 -13.88 -17.05 -3.85
CA ASN A 21 -13.96 -17.45 -5.25
C ASN A 21 -14.81 -16.48 -6.08
N LEU A 22 -15.91 -15.96 -5.53
CA LEU A 22 -16.67 -14.87 -6.17
C LEU A 22 -15.83 -13.61 -6.31
N TYR A 23 -15.07 -13.25 -5.29
CA TYR A 23 -14.17 -12.11 -5.33
C TYR A 23 -13.06 -12.28 -6.38
N LYS A 24 -12.46 -13.47 -6.48
CA LYS A 24 -11.50 -13.81 -7.56
C LYS A 24 -12.13 -13.74 -8.95
N LYS A 25 -13.38 -14.18 -9.11
CA LYS A 25 -14.12 -14.07 -10.38
C LYS A 25 -14.40 -12.60 -10.73
N GLN A 26 -14.88 -11.79 -9.79
CA GLN A 26 -15.12 -10.36 -9.99
C GLN A 26 -13.84 -9.59 -10.33
N MET A 27 -12.71 -9.91 -9.70
CA MET A 27 -11.42 -9.32 -10.08
C MET A 27 -10.99 -9.68 -11.49
N LYS A 28 -11.25 -10.91 -11.93
CA LYS A 28 -10.92 -11.40 -13.26
C LYS A 28 -11.85 -10.82 -14.34
N GLU A 29 -13.12 -10.60 -14.00
CA GLU A 29 -14.12 -9.97 -14.88
C GLU A 29 -13.93 -8.46 -15.02
N GLN A 30 -13.48 -7.77 -13.97
CA GLN A 30 -13.25 -6.31 -13.97
C GLN A 30 -11.81 -5.90 -14.33
N ASP A 31 -10.98 -6.85 -14.80
CA ASP A 31 -9.55 -6.69 -15.08
C ASP A 31 -8.79 -5.91 -13.98
N ILE A 32 -9.13 -6.18 -12.72
CA ILE A 32 -8.51 -5.52 -11.58
C ILE A 32 -7.21 -6.24 -11.28
N GLN A 33 -6.12 -5.78 -11.89
CA GLN A 33 -4.77 -6.19 -11.53
C GLN A 33 -4.43 -5.63 -10.14
N VAL A 34 -4.70 -6.42 -9.11
CA VAL A 34 -4.24 -6.10 -7.76
C VAL A 34 -2.73 -6.25 -7.74
N PRO A 35 -1.97 -5.18 -7.42
CA PRO A 35 -0.53 -5.29 -7.31
C PRO A 35 -0.17 -6.40 -6.30
N LYS A 36 0.91 -7.15 -6.55
CA LYS A 36 1.36 -8.26 -5.69
C LYS A 36 1.71 -7.72 -4.30
N SER A 37 1.11 -8.22 -3.22
CA SER A 37 1.33 -7.72 -1.84
C SER A 37 2.82 -7.52 -1.56
N ILE A 38 3.24 -6.26 -1.55
CA ILE A 38 4.61 -5.90 -1.17
C ILE A 38 4.66 -5.95 0.35
N ASN A 39 5.64 -6.69 0.88
CA ASN A 39 5.91 -6.68 2.30
C ASN A 39 6.63 -5.36 2.65
N ILE A 40 5.82 -4.33 2.92
CA ILE A 40 6.29 -2.97 3.21
C ILE A 40 7.25 -2.99 4.41
N GLU A 41 6.99 -3.82 5.41
CA GLU A 41 7.84 -3.93 6.60
C GLU A 41 9.25 -4.44 6.29
N LYS A 42 9.37 -5.43 5.39
CA LYS A 42 10.68 -5.91 4.90
C LYS A 42 11.40 -4.82 4.10
N ILE A 43 10.69 -4.15 3.20
CA ILE A 43 11.29 -3.09 2.36
C ILE A 43 11.75 -1.91 3.20
N THR A 44 10.98 -1.47 4.19
CA THR A 44 11.37 -0.35 5.07
C THR A 44 12.55 -0.73 5.96
N LYS A 45 12.60 -1.96 6.49
CA LYS A 45 13.79 -2.46 7.22
C LYS A 45 15.04 -2.46 6.34
N ILE A 46 14.94 -2.99 5.11
CA ILE A 46 16.07 -3.01 4.17
C ILE A 46 16.52 -1.59 3.81
N ASN A 47 15.59 -0.70 3.46
CA ASN A 47 15.93 0.68 3.12
C ASN A 47 16.53 1.45 4.31
N ARG A 48 16.13 1.14 5.54
CA ARG A 48 16.74 1.73 6.75
C ARG A 48 18.19 1.27 6.92
N ILE A 49 18.45 -0.03 6.78
CA ILE A 49 19.81 -0.58 6.87
C ILE A 49 20.68 -0.01 5.74
N LEU A 50 20.17 -0.02 4.50
CA LEU A 50 20.84 0.54 3.34
C LEU A 50 21.17 2.02 3.55
N GLY A 51 20.24 2.81 4.09
CA GLY A 51 20.45 4.21 4.40
C GLY A 51 21.56 4.44 5.43
N ILE A 52 21.62 3.64 6.51
CA ILE A 52 22.69 3.72 7.51
C ILE A 52 24.05 3.40 6.88
N VAL A 53 24.12 2.30 6.12
CA VAL A 53 25.34 1.91 5.41
C VAL A 53 25.78 3.01 4.44
N TRP A 54 24.84 3.63 3.72
CA TRP A 54 25.14 4.70 2.77
C TRP A 54 25.71 5.96 3.44
N VAL A 55 25.16 6.35 4.59
CA VAL A 55 25.67 7.49 5.36
C VAL A 55 27.09 7.22 5.85
N ILE A 56 27.37 6.03 6.39
CA ILE A 56 28.72 5.63 6.80
C ILE A 56 29.70 5.70 5.62
N LEU A 57 29.25 5.28 4.43
CA LEU A 57 30.06 5.29 3.21
C LEU A 57 30.38 6.71 2.73
N ILE A 58 29.42 7.65 2.86
CA ILE A 58 29.64 9.09 2.59
C ILE A 58 30.67 9.67 3.55
N PHE A 59 30.57 9.38 4.85
CA PHE A 59 31.53 9.85 5.85
C PHE A 59 32.93 9.27 5.62
N ALA A 60 33.04 7.97 5.32
CA ALA A 60 34.31 7.33 5.00
C ALA A 60 34.95 7.92 3.72
N CYS A 61 34.16 8.15 2.67
CA CYS A 61 34.66 8.77 1.43
C CYS A 61 35.08 10.24 1.63
N GLY A 62 34.36 10.98 2.48
CA GLY A 62 34.71 12.36 2.83
C GLY A 62 36.01 12.46 3.63
N PHE A 63 36.31 11.47 4.48
CA PHE A 63 37.51 11.45 5.32
C PHE A 63 38.76 10.92 4.60
N PHE A 64 38.63 9.88 3.77
CA PHE A 64 39.79 9.20 3.16
C PHE A 64 40.10 9.60 1.71
N TRP A 65 39.15 10.15 0.96
CA TRP A 65 39.34 10.40 -0.48
C TRP A 65 39.26 11.89 -0.83
N THR A 66 38.08 12.38 -1.20
CA THR A 66 37.84 13.77 -1.58
C THR A 66 36.36 14.07 -1.31
N TRP A 67 36.11 15.28 -0.82
CA TRP A 67 34.79 15.88 -0.69
C TRP A 67 33.94 15.81 -1.97
N ILE A 68 34.56 15.78 -3.16
CA ILE A 68 33.87 15.60 -4.45
C ILE A 68 33.24 14.20 -4.55
N ALA A 69 33.97 13.14 -4.19
CA ALA A 69 33.43 11.79 -4.19
C ALA A 69 32.26 11.63 -3.19
N ALA A 70 32.37 12.26 -2.03
CA ALA A 70 31.28 12.32 -1.05
C ALA A 70 30.04 13.07 -1.59
N ALA A 71 30.24 14.17 -2.32
CA ALA A 71 29.16 14.94 -2.95
C ALA A 71 28.44 14.13 -4.03
N VAL A 72 29.18 13.42 -4.90
CA VAL A 72 28.59 12.56 -5.94
C VAL A 72 27.77 11.42 -5.30
N LEU A 73 28.28 10.79 -4.24
CA LEU A 73 27.55 9.75 -3.50
C LEU A 73 26.29 10.27 -2.81
N ALA A 74 26.33 11.51 -2.30
CA ALA A 74 25.16 12.17 -1.71
C ALA A 74 24.08 12.44 -2.77
N VAL A 75 24.47 12.97 -3.94
CA VAL A 75 23.55 13.19 -5.07
C VAL A 75 22.96 11.88 -5.57
N ALA A 76 23.76 10.82 -5.70
CA ALA A 76 23.28 9.50 -6.10
C ALA A 76 22.28 8.92 -5.09
N GLY A 77 22.56 9.05 -3.78
CA GLY A 77 21.64 8.64 -2.72
C GLY A 77 20.32 9.41 -2.74
N ALA A 78 20.38 10.73 -2.98
CA ALA A 78 19.18 11.56 -3.11
C ALA A 78 18.33 11.17 -4.33
N ALA A 79 18.96 10.91 -5.48
CA ALA A 79 18.28 10.44 -6.68
C ALA A 79 17.58 9.08 -6.45
N TYR A 80 18.25 8.13 -5.78
CA TYR A 80 17.65 6.85 -5.41
C TYR A 80 16.43 7.03 -4.50
N MET A 81 16.54 7.84 -3.45
CA MET A 81 15.43 8.09 -2.52
C MET A 81 14.25 8.78 -3.21
N GLY A 82 14.53 9.75 -4.10
CA GLY A 82 13.52 10.40 -4.93
C GLY A 82 12.78 9.41 -5.83
N GLY A 83 13.53 8.58 -6.57
CA GLY A 83 12.97 7.53 -7.43
C GLY A 83 12.14 6.51 -6.65
N PHE A 84 12.65 6.05 -5.49
CA PHE A 84 11.93 5.13 -4.62
C PHE A 84 10.62 5.72 -4.08
N PHE A 85 10.62 7.00 -3.71
CA PHE A 85 9.41 7.68 -3.24
C PHE A 85 8.35 7.79 -4.35
N VAL A 86 8.76 8.11 -5.57
CA VAL A 86 7.87 8.14 -6.75
C VAL A 86 7.32 6.73 -7.04
N TYR A 87 8.17 5.70 -7.01
CA TYR A 87 7.76 4.32 -7.19
C TYR A 87 6.71 3.91 -6.16
N MET A 88 6.96 4.14 -4.86
CA MET A 88 6.02 3.81 -3.79
C MET A 88 4.71 4.59 -3.90
N THR A 89 4.77 5.85 -4.35
CA THR A 89 3.58 6.67 -4.57
C THR A 89 2.72 6.12 -5.71
N ASN A 90 3.32 5.79 -6.85
CA ASN A 90 2.62 5.19 -7.99
C ASN A 90 2.06 3.81 -7.64
N TYR A 91 2.81 3.04 -6.87
CA TYR A 91 2.40 1.74 -6.38
C TYR A 91 1.18 1.83 -5.44
N SER A 92 1.21 2.80 -4.51
CA SER A 92 0.08 3.10 -3.63
C SER A 92 -1.14 3.55 -4.44
N LYS A 93 -0.96 4.37 -5.49
CA LYS A 93 -2.05 4.77 -6.38
C LYS A 93 -2.68 3.58 -7.10
N LYS A 94 -1.88 2.63 -7.61
CA LYS A 94 -2.39 1.40 -8.23
C LYS A 94 -3.21 0.57 -7.25
N TYR A 95 -2.72 0.40 -6.01
CA TYR A 95 -3.47 -0.30 -4.97
C TYR A 95 -4.80 0.38 -4.62
N LEU A 96 -4.76 1.67 -4.32
CA LEU A 96 -5.95 2.42 -3.98
C LEU A 96 -6.95 2.46 -5.14
N GLY A 97 -6.48 2.56 -6.37
CA GLY A 97 -7.31 2.42 -7.58
C GLY A 97 -7.98 1.06 -7.68
N ALA A 98 -7.25 -0.02 -7.39
CA ALA A 98 -7.82 -1.37 -7.32
C ALA A 98 -8.89 -1.49 -6.22
N TYR A 99 -8.63 -0.97 -5.02
CA TYR A 99 -9.62 -0.95 -3.93
C TYR A 99 -10.87 -0.14 -4.28
N LYS A 100 -10.71 0.99 -4.97
CA LYS A 100 -11.83 1.80 -5.47
C LYS A 100 -12.64 1.06 -6.55
N LYS A 101 -11.99 0.38 -7.50
CA LYS A 101 -12.68 -0.45 -8.52
C LYS A 101 -13.50 -1.59 -7.89
N MET A 102 -13.03 -2.14 -6.78
CA MET A 102 -13.76 -3.14 -5.99
C MET A 102 -14.93 -2.56 -5.16
N GLY A 103 -15.17 -1.25 -5.22
CA GLY A 103 -16.24 -0.59 -4.47
C GLY A 103 -15.96 -0.42 -2.97
N VAL A 104 -14.71 -0.51 -2.52
CA VAL A 104 -14.37 -0.31 -1.11
C VAL A 104 -14.51 1.17 -0.74
N PRO A 105 -15.35 1.54 0.24
CA PRO A 105 -15.49 2.93 0.65
C PRO A 105 -14.26 3.42 1.41
N LYS A 106 -13.91 4.69 1.22
CA LYS A 106 -12.75 5.36 1.84
C LYS A 106 -12.68 5.11 3.34
N GLU A 107 -13.81 5.28 4.02
CA GLU A 107 -13.90 5.12 5.47
C GLU A 107 -13.54 3.72 5.94
N MET A 108 -13.94 2.69 5.20
CA MET A 108 -13.66 1.31 5.57
C MET A 108 -12.17 1.00 5.43
N TYR A 109 -11.54 1.49 4.35
CA TYR A 109 -10.10 1.37 4.15
C TYR A 109 -9.31 2.16 5.22
N MET A 110 -9.70 3.40 5.55
CA MET A 110 -9.04 4.17 6.61
C MET A 110 -9.23 3.54 8.00
N LYS A 111 -10.40 2.96 8.29
CA LYS A 111 -10.64 2.20 9.54
C LYS A 111 -9.73 0.97 9.63
N GLN A 112 -9.50 0.26 8.52
CA GLN A 112 -8.55 -0.86 8.48
C GLN A 112 -7.10 -0.40 8.72
N LEU A 113 -6.68 0.71 8.09
CA LEU A 113 -5.34 1.26 8.33
C LEU A 113 -5.14 1.66 9.80
N LYS A 114 -6.15 2.31 10.41
CA LYS A 114 -6.13 2.65 11.84
C LYS A 114 -6.04 1.40 12.72
N LYS A 115 -6.79 0.34 12.40
CA LYS A 115 -6.76 -0.93 13.13
C LYS A 115 -5.40 -1.63 13.03
N ASN A 116 -4.70 -1.47 11.90
CA ASN A 116 -3.37 -2.04 11.67
C ASN A 116 -2.24 -1.20 12.31
N GLY A 117 -2.57 -0.18 13.11
CA GLY A 117 -1.58 0.66 13.78
C GLY A 117 -0.86 1.64 12.86
N THR A 118 -1.49 2.05 11.74
CA THR A 118 -0.90 3.03 10.82
C THR A 118 -0.94 4.44 11.43
N ASP A 119 0.20 5.13 11.43
CA ASP A 119 0.30 6.50 11.96
C ASP A 119 -0.67 7.50 11.31
N ALA A 120 -1.12 8.49 12.10
CA ALA A 120 -2.05 9.53 11.66
C ALA A 120 -1.56 10.29 10.40
N LYS A 121 -0.27 10.66 10.36
CA LYS A 121 0.34 11.34 9.19
C LYS A 121 0.39 10.46 7.94
N SER A 122 0.45 9.14 8.11
CA SER A 122 0.44 8.19 6.99
C SER A 122 -0.99 7.99 6.48
N MET A 123 -1.96 7.88 7.40
CA MET A 123 -3.39 7.83 7.05
C MET A 123 -3.84 9.09 6.32
N GLU A 124 -3.42 10.28 6.76
CA GLU A 124 -3.76 11.54 6.09
C GLU A 124 -3.19 11.60 4.66
N ARG A 125 -1.94 11.16 4.47
CA ARG A 125 -1.33 11.02 3.13
C ARG A 125 -2.11 10.04 2.26
N MET A 126 -2.50 8.89 2.81
CA MET A 126 -3.28 7.90 2.09
C MET A 126 -4.69 8.40 1.75
N SER A 127 -5.30 9.19 2.64
CA SER A 127 -6.58 9.88 2.42
C SER A 127 -6.50 10.89 1.28
N LYS A 128 -5.46 11.74 1.27
CA LYS A 128 -5.21 12.68 0.17
C LYS A 128 -4.94 11.96 -1.16
N LEU A 129 -4.20 10.84 -1.13
CA LEU A 129 -3.96 10.01 -2.32
C LEU A 129 -5.26 9.38 -2.82
N TRP A 130 -6.10 8.89 -1.90
CA TRP A 130 -7.42 8.35 -2.24
C TRP A 130 -8.26 9.38 -2.99
N ASP A 131 -8.35 10.61 -2.50
CA ASP A 131 -9.17 11.66 -3.14
C ASP A 131 -8.64 12.05 -4.53
N LYS A 132 -7.32 12.01 -4.74
CA LYS A 132 -6.70 12.33 -6.04
C LYS A 132 -6.89 11.26 -7.11
N ILE A 133 -7.14 10.01 -6.73
CA ILE A 133 -7.27 8.90 -7.68
C ILE A 133 -8.67 8.95 -8.29
N LYS A 134 -8.76 9.39 -9.54
CA LYS A 134 -9.95 9.15 -10.36
C LYS A 134 -9.89 7.72 -10.87
N VAL A 135 -10.92 6.93 -10.55
CA VAL A 135 -11.12 5.64 -11.18
C VAL A 135 -12.05 5.90 -12.35
N ASN A 136 -11.52 5.77 -13.55
CA ASN A 136 -12.31 5.61 -14.76
C ASN A 136 -12.72 4.15 -14.92
#